data_AF-A0A384AK14-F1
#
_entry.id   AF-A0A384AK14-F1
#
_cell.length_a   1.000
_cell.length_b   1.000
_cell.length_c   1.000
_cell.angle_alpha   90.00
_cell.angle_beta   90.00
_cell.angle_gamma   90.00
#
_symmetry.space_group_name_H-M   'P 1'
#
loop_
_entity.id
_entity.type
_entity.pdbx_description
1 polymer ?
#
loop_
_entity_poly.entity_id
_entity_poly.type
_entity_poly.pdbx_seq_one_letter_code
_entity_poly.pdbx_strand_id
1 'polypeptide(L)'
;MATAEGWLLVPRLPELFKTSKQLLDEVEVATEPTGSQIIQAKVFKGLALLKKAAEMLLELDLFSRNEDLEEIASSDLKYLMVPAFQGAFAMKQVNPSKRLDHLQWAREHFLNYLTQCQYYHVAEFELPQTQTNSAENNTANSSLAYSSLVAMASQRQARRERYKQKKEVDHRLSALKSAVESGQADDERVREYYLLHLRRWVCISLEEIESIDQEIKILRGKDSSKEASTSHSSRQDRRPMKPFVLTRNMVQAKVFGACYPSLASMTVNDWYEQHRKFGALPDQGIPKKTSEFRTAAQRQDQEQEEEDDERALHRARDWDDWKDSHPRGYGNRQNMG
;
A
#
# COMPACT_ATOMS: atom_id res chain seq x y z
N MET A 1 -56.14 -33.05 11.72
CA MET A 1 -55.05 -32.19 12.22
C MET A 1 -54.36 -31.61 11.01
N ALA A 2 -54.72 -30.38 10.64
CA ALA A 2 -54.09 -29.65 9.55
C ALA A 2 -52.88 -28.91 10.13
N THR A 3 -51.68 -29.25 9.67
CA THR A 3 -50.43 -28.62 10.05
C THR A 3 -50.44 -27.18 9.56
N ALA A 4 -50.43 -26.24 10.50
CA ALA A 4 -50.15 -24.84 10.23
C ALA A 4 -48.70 -24.70 9.79
N GLU A 5 -48.45 -24.85 8.49
CA GLU A 5 -47.26 -24.27 7.86
C GLU A 5 -47.44 -22.75 7.94
N GLY A 6 -46.88 -22.17 9.00
CA GLY A 6 -46.79 -20.72 9.15
C GLY A 6 -46.09 -20.16 7.91
N TRP A 7 -46.80 -19.31 7.18
CA TRP A 7 -46.29 -18.55 6.06
C TRP A 7 -45.19 -17.61 6.57
N LEU A 8 -43.98 -18.14 6.75
CA LEU A 8 -42.79 -17.33 6.96
C LEU A 8 -42.58 -16.56 5.66
N LEU A 9 -43.06 -15.30 5.65
CA LEU A 9 -42.85 -14.36 4.55
C LEU A 9 -41.36 -14.36 4.20
N VAL A 10 -41.05 -14.92 3.03
CA VAL A 10 -39.69 -14.92 2.49
C VAL A 10 -39.29 -13.46 2.24
N PRO A 11 -38.17 -12.98 2.80
CA PRO A 11 -37.75 -11.60 2.60
C PRO A 11 -37.55 -11.30 1.12
N ARG A 12 -37.99 -10.12 0.68
CA ARG A 12 -37.89 -9.72 -0.73
C ARG A 12 -36.48 -9.28 -1.09
N LEU A 13 -36.11 -9.35 -2.37
CA LEU A 13 -34.78 -8.95 -2.86
C LEU A 13 -34.32 -7.54 -2.38
N PRO A 14 -35.15 -6.48 -2.41
CA PRO A 14 -34.74 -5.17 -1.91
C PRO A 14 -34.41 -5.18 -0.41
N GLU A 15 -35.14 -5.97 0.38
CA GLU A 15 -34.94 -6.09 1.83
C GLU A 15 -33.67 -6.87 2.15
N LEU A 16 -33.41 -7.96 1.42
CA LEU A 16 -32.18 -8.74 1.53
C LEU A 16 -30.96 -7.86 1.25
N PHE A 17 -30.99 -7.10 0.15
CA PHE A 17 -29.92 -6.20 -0.22
C PHE A 17 -29.71 -5.08 0.81
N LYS A 18 -30.79 -4.39 1.21
CA LYS A 18 -30.71 -3.30 2.20
C LYS A 18 -30.15 -3.77 3.53
N THR A 19 -30.64 -4.92 4.03
CA THR A 19 -30.18 -5.49 5.30
C THR A 19 -28.72 -5.92 5.21
N SER A 20 -28.30 -6.53 4.09
CA SER A 20 -26.91 -6.93 3.88
C SER A 20 -25.97 -5.73 3.82
N LYS A 21 -26.37 -4.65 3.14
CA LYS A 21 -25.61 -3.40 3.10
C LYS A 21 -25.44 -2.80 4.51
N GLN A 22 -26.53 -2.72 5.29
CA GLN A 22 -26.48 -2.22 6.67
C GLN A 22 -25.56 -3.06 7.55
N LEU A 23 -25.63 -4.40 7.45
CA LEU A 23 -24.73 -5.28 8.19
C LEU A 23 -23.27 -5.09 7.78
N LEU A 24 -22.99 -4.83 6.50
CA LEU A 24 -21.63 -4.56 6.03
C LEU A 24 -21.11 -3.24 6.61
N ASP A 25 -21.90 -2.17 6.51
CA ASP A 25 -21.58 -0.85 7.07
C ASP A 25 -21.31 -0.94 8.59
N GLU A 26 -22.14 -1.71 9.31
CA GLU A 26 -21.95 -1.96 10.75
C GLU A 26 -20.67 -2.73 11.06
N VAL A 27 -20.33 -3.75 10.26
CA VAL A 27 -19.10 -4.54 10.45
C VAL A 27 -17.85 -3.74 10.10
N GLU A 28 -17.93 -2.82 9.13
CA GLU A 28 -16.80 -1.95 8.75
C GLU A 28 -16.49 -0.87 9.80
N VAL A 29 -17.51 -0.36 10.48
CA VAL A 29 -17.37 0.72 11.48
C VAL A 29 -17.25 0.19 12.92
N ALA A 30 -17.47 -1.11 13.14
CA ALA A 30 -17.42 -1.71 14.46
C ALA A 30 -16.07 -1.50 15.15
N THR A 31 -16.11 -1.06 16.42
CA THR A 31 -14.94 -0.88 17.28
C THR A 31 -14.56 -2.14 18.05
N GLU A 32 -15.44 -3.14 18.07
CA GLU A 32 -15.20 -4.43 18.71
C GLU A 32 -14.18 -5.26 17.92
N PRO A 33 -13.49 -6.24 18.55
CA PRO A 33 -12.57 -7.12 17.85
C PRO A 33 -13.25 -7.89 16.72
N THR A 34 -12.69 -7.89 15.52
CA THR A 34 -13.30 -8.51 14.32
C THR A 34 -13.62 -10.00 14.49
N GLY A 35 -12.88 -10.71 15.34
CA GLY A 35 -13.13 -12.12 15.71
C GLY A 35 -14.22 -12.33 16.78
N SER A 36 -14.87 -11.26 17.27
CA SER A 36 -15.93 -11.38 18.27
C SER A 36 -17.13 -12.15 17.72
N GLN A 37 -17.84 -12.86 18.60
CA GLN A 37 -19.03 -13.62 18.20
C GLN A 37 -20.12 -12.71 17.61
N ILE A 38 -20.23 -11.47 18.10
CA ILE A 38 -21.21 -10.48 17.63
C ILE A 38 -20.91 -10.10 16.18
N ILE A 39 -19.66 -9.72 15.88
CA ILE A 39 -19.25 -9.35 14.51
C ILE A 39 -19.35 -10.55 13.58
N GLN A 40 -18.81 -11.71 13.98
CA GLN A 40 -18.86 -12.89 13.14
C GLN A 40 -20.31 -13.35 12.86
N ALA A 41 -21.22 -13.24 13.84
CA ALA A 41 -22.64 -13.51 13.60
C ALA A 41 -23.26 -12.57 12.55
N LYS A 42 -22.91 -11.27 12.57
CA LYS A 42 -23.33 -10.32 11.54
C LYS A 42 -22.75 -10.67 10.16
N VAL A 43 -21.48 -11.06 10.10
CA VAL A 43 -20.81 -11.50 8.85
C VAL A 43 -21.52 -12.73 8.26
N PHE A 44 -21.75 -13.77 9.07
CA PHE A 44 -22.45 -14.97 8.59
C PHE A 44 -23.89 -14.67 8.16
N LYS A 45 -24.61 -13.81 8.89
CA LYS A 45 -25.94 -13.37 8.51
C LYS A 45 -25.92 -12.61 7.17
N GLY A 46 -24.99 -11.68 6.99
CA GLY A 46 -24.81 -10.92 5.74
C GLY A 46 -24.54 -11.83 4.55
N LEU A 47 -23.64 -12.82 4.71
CA LEU A 47 -23.36 -13.81 3.67
C LEU A 47 -24.58 -14.66 3.31
N ALA A 48 -25.36 -15.10 4.29
CA ALA A 48 -26.57 -15.88 4.04
C ALA A 48 -27.62 -15.07 3.27
N LEU A 49 -27.82 -13.80 3.63
CA LEU A 49 -28.75 -12.90 2.94
C LEU A 49 -28.30 -12.60 1.50
N LEU A 50 -27.00 -12.35 1.29
CA LEU A 50 -26.45 -12.10 -0.05
C LEU A 50 -26.46 -13.34 -0.92
N LYS A 51 -26.25 -14.54 -0.37
CA LYS A 51 -26.41 -15.79 -1.10
C LYS A 51 -27.82 -15.91 -1.65
N LYS A 52 -28.83 -15.69 -0.80
CA LYS A 52 -30.23 -15.69 -1.21
C LYS A 52 -30.55 -14.60 -2.23
N ALA A 53 -29.99 -13.39 -2.05
CA ALA A 53 -30.16 -12.31 -3.00
C ALA A 53 -29.56 -12.66 -4.38
N ALA A 54 -28.38 -13.29 -4.41
CA ALA A 54 -27.75 -13.75 -5.64
C ALA A 54 -28.58 -14.84 -6.34
N GLU A 55 -29.13 -15.80 -5.60
CA GLU A 55 -30.05 -16.81 -6.14
C GLU A 55 -31.29 -16.16 -6.78
N MET A 56 -31.92 -15.19 -6.10
CA MET A 56 -33.06 -14.45 -6.66
C MET A 56 -32.69 -13.63 -7.90
N LEU A 57 -31.48 -13.04 -7.94
CA LEU A 57 -31.02 -12.30 -9.11
C LEU A 57 -30.78 -13.20 -10.32
N LEU A 58 -30.30 -14.43 -10.10
CA LEU A 58 -30.17 -15.43 -11.16
C LEU A 58 -31.53 -15.89 -11.69
N GLU A 59 -32.54 -16.01 -10.82
CA GLU A 59 -33.91 -16.37 -11.24
C GLU A 59 -34.61 -15.24 -12.00
N LEU A 60 -34.35 -13.98 -11.64
CA LEU A 60 -34.93 -12.81 -12.29
C LEU A 60 -34.21 -12.44 -13.60
N ASP A 61 -32.98 -12.92 -13.79
CA ASP A 61 -32.12 -12.64 -14.96
C ASP A 61 -32.05 -11.14 -15.32
N LEU A 62 -31.93 -10.27 -14.30
CA LEU A 62 -31.97 -8.80 -14.45
C LEU A 62 -30.81 -8.22 -15.25
N PHE A 63 -29.78 -9.02 -15.53
CA PHE A 63 -28.51 -8.56 -16.08
C PHE A 63 -28.09 -9.47 -17.23
N SER A 64 -28.36 -9.04 -18.45
CA SER A 64 -27.86 -9.74 -19.64
C SER A 64 -26.52 -9.17 -20.10
N ARG A 65 -25.65 -10.05 -20.61
CA ARG A 65 -24.34 -9.65 -21.17
C ARG A 65 -24.45 -8.80 -22.44
N ASN A 66 -25.63 -8.78 -23.08
CA ASN A 66 -25.87 -8.07 -24.32
C ASN A 66 -26.63 -6.75 -24.12
N GLU A 67 -26.93 -6.38 -22.86
CA GLU A 67 -27.61 -5.13 -22.53
C GLU A 67 -26.60 -4.02 -22.28
N ASP A 68 -27.00 -2.80 -22.66
CA ASP A 68 -26.24 -1.60 -22.30
C ASP A 68 -26.57 -1.17 -20.88
N LEU A 69 -25.61 -0.51 -20.21
CA LEU A 69 -25.79 -0.02 -18.84
C LEU A 69 -26.99 0.93 -18.73
N GLU A 70 -27.31 1.67 -19.80
CA GLU A 70 -28.44 2.59 -19.91
C GLU A 70 -29.81 1.90 -19.87
N GLU A 71 -29.88 0.63 -20.26
CA GLU A 71 -31.12 -0.16 -20.30
C GLU A 71 -31.53 -0.67 -18.90
N ILE A 72 -30.58 -0.70 -17.96
CA ILE A 72 -30.83 -1.12 -16.58
C ILE A 72 -31.55 -0.01 -15.82
N ALA A 73 -32.68 -0.36 -15.19
CA ALA A 73 -33.44 0.53 -14.32
C ALA A 73 -32.57 1.09 -13.18
N SER A 74 -32.72 2.38 -12.89
CA SER A 74 -31.94 3.09 -11.87
C SER A 74 -32.04 2.44 -10.48
N SER A 75 -33.17 1.81 -10.16
CA SER A 75 -33.38 1.08 -8.89
C SER A 75 -32.61 -0.23 -8.78
N ASP A 76 -32.23 -0.82 -9.91
CA ASP A 76 -31.71 -2.19 -10.00
C ASP A 76 -30.18 -2.21 -10.14
N LEU A 77 -29.57 -1.09 -10.56
CA LEU A 77 -28.12 -0.87 -10.59
C LEU A 77 -27.42 -1.29 -9.28
N LYS A 78 -28.08 -1.11 -8.14
CA LYS A 78 -27.53 -1.47 -6.84
C LYS A 78 -27.22 -2.96 -6.71
N TYR A 79 -27.96 -3.83 -7.41
CA TYR A 79 -27.78 -5.27 -7.31
C TYR A 79 -26.52 -5.77 -8.01
N LEU A 80 -25.95 -5.01 -8.95
CA LEU A 80 -24.63 -5.30 -9.51
C LEU A 80 -23.53 -5.35 -8.43
N MET A 81 -23.72 -4.70 -7.28
CA MET A 81 -22.76 -4.74 -6.17
C MET A 81 -22.81 -6.03 -5.34
N VAL A 82 -23.79 -6.92 -5.56
CA VAL A 82 -23.96 -8.13 -4.72
C VAL A 82 -22.70 -8.98 -4.65
N PRO A 83 -22.01 -9.30 -5.77
CA PRO A 83 -20.77 -10.08 -5.69
C PRO A 83 -19.64 -9.32 -4.98
N ALA A 84 -19.55 -8.00 -5.12
CA ALA A 84 -18.58 -7.19 -4.38
C ALA A 84 -18.81 -7.27 -2.86
N PHE A 85 -20.07 -7.22 -2.42
CA PHE A 85 -20.42 -7.38 -1.00
C PHE A 85 -20.11 -8.80 -0.49
N GLN A 86 -20.35 -9.84 -1.31
CA GLN A 86 -19.98 -11.23 -0.97
C GLN A 86 -18.47 -11.33 -0.74
N GLY A 87 -17.66 -10.75 -1.64
CA GLY A 87 -16.21 -10.67 -1.49
C GLY A 87 -15.77 -9.90 -0.24
N ALA A 88 -16.41 -8.77 0.05
CA ALA A 88 -16.12 -7.97 1.24
C ALA A 88 -16.42 -8.73 2.54
N PHE A 89 -17.58 -9.36 2.66
CA PHE A 89 -17.91 -10.18 3.83
C PHE A 89 -17.01 -11.42 3.94
N ALA A 90 -16.64 -12.04 2.81
CA ALA A 90 -15.70 -13.16 2.79
C ALA A 90 -14.37 -12.79 3.48
N MET A 91 -13.88 -11.57 3.22
CA MET A 91 -12.66 -11.03 3.83
C MET A 91 -12.79 -10.77 5.33
N LYS A 92 -14.01 -10.51 5.85
CA LYS A 92 -14.28 -10.28 7.28
C LYS A 92 -14.42 -11.57 8.09
N GLN A 93 -14.46 -12.75 7.47
CA GLN A 93 -14.54 -14.02 8.18
C GLN A 93 -13.23 -14.36 8.90
N VAL A 94 -13.31 -14.64 10.20
CA VAL A 94 -12.16 -15.00 11.03
C VAL A 94 -12.18 -16.51 11.30
N ASN A 95 -11.48 -17.26 10.45
CA ASN A 95 -11.17 -18.66 10.69
C ASN A 95 -9.79 -19.00 10.11
N PRO A 96 -8.73 -19.07 10.94
CA PRO A 96 -7.37 -19.29 10.45
C PRO A 96 -7.20 -20.59 9.65
N SER A 97 -7.94 -21.65 10.01
CA SER A 97 -7.85 -22.95 9.34
C SER A 97 -8.41 -22.93 7.91
N LYS A 98 -9.38 -22.05 7.64
CA LYS A 98 -10.05 -21.89 6.35
C LYS A 98 -9.68 -20.58 5.65
N ARG A 99 -8.64 -19.88 6.11
CA ARG A 99 -8.28 -18.55 5.58
C ARG A 99 -7.98 -18.62 4.09
N LEU A 100 -7.28 -19.64 3.63
CA LEU A 100 -6.98 -19.83 2.21
C LEU A 100 -8.27 -19.98 1.38
N ASP A 101 -9.24 -20.75 1.87
CA ASP A 101 -10.54 -20.93 1.21
C ASP A 101 -11.32 -19.61 1.16
N HIS A 102 -11.34 -18.86 2.27
CA HIS A 102 -11.99 -17.55 2.32
C HIS A 102 -11.38 -16.56 1.32
N LEU A 103 -10.04 -16.56 1.17
CA LEU A 103 -9.33 -15.70 0.22
C LEU A 103 -9.64 -16.08 -1.23
N GLN A 104 -9.63 -17.37 -1.56
CA GLN A 104 -9.99 -17.84 -2.91
C GLN A 104 -11.43 -17.47 -3.26
N TRP A 105 -12.35 -17.67 -2.31
CA TRP A 105 -13.75 -17.33 -2.48
C TRP A 105 -13.97 -15.82 -2.61
N ALA A 106 -13.30 -15.01 -1.79
CA ALA A 106 -13.33 -13.55 -1.91
C ALA A 106 -12.83 -13.09 -3.28
N ARG A 107 -11.70 -13.67 -3.75
CA ARG A 107 -11.11 -13.36 -5.05
C ARG A 107 -12.06 -13.65 -6.20
N GLU A 108 -12.72 -14.81 -6.18
CA GLU A 108 -13.71 -15.19 -7.19
C GLU A 108 -14.87 -14.20 -7.23
N HIS A 109 -15.42 -13.81 -6.07
CA HIS A 109 -16.51 -12.85 -5.98
C HIS A 109 -16.13 -11.45 -6.48
N PHE A 110 -14.94 -10.96 -6.13
CA PHE A 110 -14.44 -9.69 -6.67
C PHE A 110 -14.19 -9.75 -8.17
N LEU A 111 -13.67 -10.86 -8.69
CA LEU A 111 -13.50 -11.05 -10.14
C LEU A 111 -14.82 -11.11 -10.88
N ASN A 112 -15.82 -11.81 -10.34
CA ASN A 112 -17.16 -11.85 -10.91
C ASN A 112 -17.76 -10.45 -11.00
N TYR A 113 -17.63 -9.67 -9.93
CA TYR A 113 -18.04 -8.27 -9.90
C TYR A 113 -17.34 -7.41 -10.97
N LEU A 114 -16.00 -7.46 -11.02
CA LEU A 114 -15.23 -6.69 -11.98
C LEU A 114 -15.55 -7.11 -13.43
N THR A 115 -15.73 -8.40 -13.68
CA THR A 115 -16.11 -8.91 -15.00
C THR A 115 -17.46 -8.35 -15.44
N GLN A 116 -18.45 -8.32 -14.54
CA GLN A 116 -19.75 -7.69 -14.81
C GLN A 116 -19.61 -6.19 -15.08
N CYS A 117 -18.84 -5.47 -14.26
CA CYS A 117 -18.61 -4.04 -14.47
C CYS A 117 -17.88 -3.73 -15.78
N GLN A 118 -17.03 -4.64 -16.26
CA GLN A 118 -16.36 -4.49 -17.56
C GLN A 118 -17.34 -4.67 -18.72
N TYR A 119 -18.24 -5.67 -18.66
CA TYR A 119 -19.26 -5.88 -19.70
C TYR A 119 -20.17 -4.66 -19.85
N TYR A 120 -20.59 -4.06 -18.73
CA TYR A 120 -21.40 -2.85 -18.73
C TYR A 120 -20.60 -1.55 -18.85
N HIS A 121 -19.29 -1.61 -19.08
CA HIS A 121 -18.41 -0.44 -19.26
C HIS A 121 -18.56 0.61 -18.13
N VAL A 122 -18.72 0.17 -16.88
CA VAL A 122 -18.94 1.03 -15.71
C VAL A 122 -17.75 1.98 -15.46
N ALA A 123 -16.55 1.47 -15.70
CA ALA A 123 -15.28 2.17 -15.54
C ALA A 123 -14.21 1.55 -16.46
N GLU A 124 -13.20 2.34 -16.82
CA GLU A 124 -12.02 1.86 -17.54
C GLU A 124 -11.01 1.28 -16.57
N PHE A 125 -10.75 -0.02 -16.66
CA PHE A 125 -9.72 -0.71 -15.88
C PHE A 125 -9.32 -2.03 -16.55
N GLU A 126 -8.18 -2.57 -16.13
CA GLU A 126 -7.70 -3.89 -16.56
C GLU A 126 -8.14 -4.97 -15.56
N LEU A 127 -8.68 -6.08 -16.07
CA LEU A 127 -8.99 -7.22 -15.22
C LEU A 127 -7.71 -7.84 -14.64
N PRO A 128 -7.65 -8.09 -13.33
CA PRO A 128 -6.56 -8.84 -12.73
C PRO A 128 -6.45 -10.23 -13.37
N GLN A 129 -5.25 -10.64 -13.73
CA GLN A 129 -5.01 -11.93 -14.38
C GLN A 129 -5.46 -13.09 -13.47
N THR A 130 -6.18 -14.05 -14.04
CA THR A 130 -6.42 -15.35 -13.40
C THR A 130 -5.10 -16.12 -13.38
N GLN A 131 -4.62 -16.50 -12.21
CA GLN A 131 -3.30 -17.14 -11.99
C GLN A 131 -3.14 -18.53 -12.63
N THR A 132 -3.92 -18.88 -13.65
CA THR A 132 -3.97 -20.25 -14.17
C THR A 132 -2.86 -20.57 -15.18
N ASN A 133 -2.17 -19.59 -15.80
CA ASN A 133 -1.12 -19.90 -16.81
C ASN A 133 0.04 -18.89 -16.83
N SER A 134 0.81 -18.79 -15.75
CA SER A 134 2.18 -18.25 -15.84
C SER A 134 3.13 -19.14 -15.02
N ALA A 135 3.06 -20.44 -15.28
CA ALA A 135 4.24 -21.28 -15.13
C ALA A 135 5.20 -20.93 -16.27
N GLU A 136 6.49 -20.81 -15.94
CA GLU A 136 7.64 -20.63 -16.87
C GLU A 136 7.74 -19.19 -17.42
N ASN A 137 8.64 -18.35 -16.91
CA ASN A 137 10.05 -18.39 -17.32
C ASN A 137 10.96 -17.76 -16.26
N ASN A 138 11.66 -18.61 -15.50
CA ASN A 138 12.87 -18.21 -14.77
C ASN A 138 14.02 -18.10 -15.78
N THR A 139 14.21 -16.93 -16.41
CA THR A 139 15.44 -16.61 -17.12
C THR A 139 16.10 -15.40 -16.45
N ALA A 140 17.19 -15.66 -15.75
CA ALA A 140 17.98 -14.66 -15.05
C ALA A 140 18.79 -13.81 -16.04
N ASN A 141 18.25 -12.66 -16.45
CA ASN A 141 18.98 -11.64 -17.20
C ASN A 141 18.97 -10.31 -16.43
N SER A 142 20.09 -9.58 -16.41
CA SER A 142 20.24 -8.28 -15.72
C SER A 142 19.30 -7.19 -16.23
N SER A 143 18.69 -7.38 -17.41
CA SER A 143 17.61 -6.54 -17.95
C SER A 143 16.30 -6.60 -17.16
N LEU A 144 16.10 -7.64 -16.32
CA LEU A 144 14.94 -7.75 -15.43
C LEU A 144 14.92 -6.67 -14.34
N ALA A 145 16.07 -6.17 -13.90
CA ALA A 145 16.12 -5.21 -12.78
C ALA A 145 15.56 -3.84 -13.17
N TYR A 146 15.83 -3.39 -14.40
CA TYR A 146 15.29 -2.14 -14.94
C TYR A 146 13.81 -2.29 -15.30
N SER A 147 13.41 -3.38 -15.95
CA SER A 147 11.99 -3.65 -16.24
C SER A 147 11.16 -3.83 -14.95
N SER A 148 11.76 -4.42 -13.90
CA SER A 148 11.16 -4.52 -12.57
C SER A 148 10.98 -3.15 -11.91
N LEU A 149 11.96 -2.23 -12.01
CA LEU A 149 11.82 -0.88 -11.44
C LEU A 149 10.75 -0.05 -12.16
N VAL A 150 10.70 -0.13 -13.50
CA VAL A 150 9.65 0.53 -14.29
C VAL A 150 8.28 -0.06 -13.94
N ALA A 151 8.15 -1.39 -13.85
CA ALA A 151 6.90 -2.04 -13.43
C ALA A 151 6.46 -1.61 -12.02
N MET A 152 7.39 -1.53 -11.06
CA MET A 152 7.12 -1.03 -9.71
C MET A 152 6.68 0.46 -9.71
N ALA A 153 7.33 1.30 -10.52
CA ALA A 153 6.97 2.71 -10.65
C ALA A 153 5.57 2.88 -11.24
N SER A 154 5.24 2.14 -12.31
CA SER A 154 3.92 2.11 -12.94
C SER A 154 2.85 1.59 -11.98
N GLN A 155 3.10 0.50 -11.25
CA GLN A 155 2.19 -0.02 -10.24
C GLN A 155 1.93 1.00 -9.13
N ARG A 156 2.98 1.67 -8.64
CA ARG A 156 2.86 2.75 -7.65
C ARG A 156 2.05 3.93 -8.19
N GLN A 157 2.24 4.31 -9.46
CA GLN A 157 1.47 5.37 -10.10
C GLN A 157 0.00 4.98 -10.23
N ALA A 158 -0.31 3.77 -10.68
CA ALA A 158 -1.67 3.25 -10.78
C ALA A 158 -2.38 3.20 -9.42
N ARG A 159 -1.68 2.85 -8.33
CA ARG A 159 -2.24 2.92 -6.97
C ARG A 159 -2.53 4.37 -6.54
N ARG A 160 -1.63 5.31 -6.83
CA ARG A 160 -1.85 6.74 -6.51
C ARG A 160 -3.05 7.31 -7.25
N GLU A 161 -3.20 6.97 -8.53
CA GLU A 161 -4.32 7.40 -9.34
C GLU A 161 -5.64 6.80 -8.84
N ARG A 162 -5.68 5.48 -8.57
CA ARG A 162 -6.84 4.82 -7.97
C ARG A 162 -7.25 5.45 -6.64
N TYR A 163 -6.29 5.75 -5.77
CA TYR A 163 -6.57 6.44 -4.51
C TYR A 163 -7.20 7.83 -4.74
N LYS A 164 -6.71 8.59 -5.72
CA LYS A 164 -7.28 9.89 -6.08
C LYS A 164 -8.70 9.75 -6.62
N GLN A 165 -8.95 8.79 -7.51
CA GLN A 165 -10.28 8.51 -8.06
C GLN A 165 -11.27 8.09 -6.97
N LYS A 166 -10.87 7.15 -6.10
CA LYS A 166 -11.68 6.71 -4.96
C LYS A 166 -12.07 7.86 -4.04
N LYS A 167 -11.11 8.74 -3.71
CA LYS A 167 -11.35 9.92 -2.86
C LYS A 167 -12.36 10.90 -3.49
N GLU A 168 -12.25 11.15 -4.79
CA GLU A 168 -13.20 12.01 -5.52
C GLU A 168 -14.60 11.39 -5.53
N VAL A 169 -14.70 10.10 -5.81
CA VAL A 169 -15.97 9.37 -5.80
C VAL A 169 -16.61 9.37 -4.41
N ASP A 170 -15.83 9.12 -3.35
CA ASP A 170 -16.30 9.17 -1.97
C ASP A 170 -16.84 10.55 -1.59
N HIS A 171 -16.17 11.63 -2.03
CA HIS A 171 -16.64 12.99 -1.82
C HIS A 171 -18.00 13.23 -2.49
N ARG A 172 -18.16 12.87 -3.77
CA ARG A 172 -19.44 13.01 -4.49
C ARG A 172 -20.56 12.17 -3.87
N LEU A 173 -20.26 10.94 -3.48
CA LEU A 173 -21.22 10.07 -2.80
C LEU A 173 -21.71 10.68 -1.48
N SER A 174 -20.81 11.31 -0.72
CA SER A 174 -21.19 11.98 0.53
C SER A 174 -22.15 13.14 0.31
N ALA A 175 -22.01 13.88 -0.79
CA ALA A 175 -22.89 14.99 -1.16
C ALA A 175 -24.29 14.50 -1.59
N LEU A 176 -24.37 13.38 -2.33
CA LEU A 176 -25.63 12.84 -2.86
C LEU A 176 -26.40 11.96 -1.85
N LYS A 177 -25.73 11.45 -0.81
CA LYS A 177 -26.29 10.43 0.09
C LYS A 177 -27.62 10.83 0.74
N SER A 178 -27.70 12.02 1.33
CA SER A 178 -28.89 12.46 2.07
C SER A 178 -30.10 12.64 1.15
N ALA A 179 -29.90 13.20 -0.05
CA ALA A 179 -30.97 13.43 -1.03
C ALA A 179 -31.54 12.12 -1.57
N VAL A 180 -30.69 11.14 -1.88
CA VAL A 180 -31.12 9.84 -2.41
C VAL A 180 -31.78 8.98 -1.33
N GLU A 181 -31.20 8.90 -0.12
CA GLU A 181 -31.75 8.07 0.96
C GLU A 181 -33.07 8.63 1.52
N SER A 182 -33.30 9.94 1.43
CA SER A 182 -34.58 10.58 1.80
C SER A 182 -35.65 10.54 0.71
N GLY A 183 -35.31 10.05 -0.50
CA GLY A 183 -36.23 10.00 -1.64
C GLY A 183 -36.56 11.36 -2.25
N GLN A 184 -35.73 12.38 -1.97
CA GLN A 184 -35.89 13.74 -2.51
C GLN A 184 -35.14 13.94 -3.85
N ALA A 185 -34.25 13.01 -4.19
CA ALA A 185 -33.50 13.01 -5.44
C ALA A 185 -34.39 12.58 -6.62
N ASP A 186 -34.21 13.24 -7.77
CA ASP A 186 -34.76 12.78 -9.05
C ASP A 186 -34.06 11.50 -9.53
N ASP A 187 -34.62 10.86 -10.57
CA ASP A 187 -34.07 9.59 -11.09
C ASP A 187 -32.63 9.73 -11.61
N GLU A 188 -32.29 10.88 -12.20
CA GLU A 188 -30.94 11.15 -12.72
C GLU A 188 -29.91 11.15 -11.59
N ARG A 189 -30.20 11.82 -10.46
CA ARG A 189 -29.34 11.83 -9.27
C ARG A 189 -29.29 10.46 -8.59
N VAL A 190 -30.40 9.72 -8.55
CA VAL A 190 -30.43 8.34 -8.03
C VAL A 190 -29.53 7.43 -8.86
N ARG A 191 -29.61 7.56 -10.19
CA ARG A 191 -28.77 6.82 -11.13
C ARG A 191 -27.31 7.18 -10.96
N GLU A 192 -26.97 8.47 -10.94
CA GLU A 192 -25.60 8.97 -10.69
C GLU A 192 -25.03 8.38 -9.40
N TYR A 193 -25.83 8.39 -8.31
CA TYR A 193 -25.43 7.85 -7.03
C TYR A 193 -25.06 6.36 -7.09
N TYR A 194 -25.85 5.53 -7.76
CA TYR A 194 -25.53 4.11 -7.89
C TYR A 194 -24.36 3.85 -8.82
N LEU A 195 -24.22 4.61 -9.91
CA LEU A 195 -23.05 4.52 -10.80
C LEU A 195 -21.75 4.88 -10.07
N LEU A 196 -21.78 5.91 -9.22
CA LEU A 196 -20.65 6.27 -8.37
C LEU A 196 -20.31 5.16 -7.36
N HIS A 197 -21.32 4.51 -6.77
CA HIS A 197 -21.09 3.35 -5.92
C HIS A 197 -20.43 2.19 -6.67
N LEU A 198 -20.88 1.89 -7.89
CA LEU A 198 -20.24 0.86 -8.71
C LEU A 198 -18.77 1.22 -8.99
N ARG A 199 -18.47 2.46 -9.40
CA ARG A 199 -17.08 2.89 -9.60
C ARG A 199 -16.22 2.82 -8.34
N ARG A 200 -16.79 3.15 -7.18
CA ARG A 200 -16.14 2.99 -5.87
C ARG A 200 -15.78 1.54 -5.61
N TRP A 201 -16.73 0.63 -5.83
CA TRP A 201 -16.53 -0.81 -5.61
C TRP A 201 -15.57 -1.44 -6.62
N VAL A 202 -15.46 -0.91 -7.85
CA VAL A 202 -14.40 -1.29 -8.80
C VAL A 202 -13.03 -0.99 -8.20
N CYS A 203 -12.83 0.23 -7.65
CA CYS A 203 -11.58 0.60 -7.01
C CYS A 203 -11.25 -0.32 -5.81
N ILE A 204 -12.23 -0.57 -4.95
CA ILE A 204 -12.07 -1.45 -3.77
C ILE A 204 -11.72 -2.87 -4.20
N SER A 205 -12.46 -3.44 -5.16
CA SER A 205 -12.25 -4.82 -5.60
C SER A 205 -10.87 -5.03 -6.20
N LEU A 206 -10.34 -4.06 -6.94
CA LEU A 206 -8.98 -4.11 -7.47
C LEU A 206 -7.91 -4.04 -6.36
N GLU A 207 -8.11 -3.19 -5.35
CA GLU A 207 -7.21 -3.09 -4.18
C GLU A 207 -7.24 -4.40 -3.36
N GLU A 208 -8.43 -4.95 -3.13
CA GLU A 208 -8.61 -6.20 -2.39
C GLU A 208 -8.02 -7.40 -3.11
N ILE A 209 -8.19 -7.53 -4.44
CA ILE A 209 -7.56 -8.63 -5.20
C ILE A 209 -6.03 -8.57 -5.09
N GLU A 210 -5.43 -7.38 -5.15
CA GLU A 210 -3.99 -7.22 -4.99
C GLU A 210 -3.51 -7.64 -3.59
N SER A 211 -4.28 -7.30 -2.56
CA SER A 211 -4.04 -7.73 -1.17
C SER A 211 -4.18 -9.25 -1.00
N ILE A 212 -5.27 -9.81 -1.55
CA ILE A 212 -5.56 -11.25 -1.53
C ILE A 212 -4.46 -12.05 -2.22
N ASP A 213 -4.02 -11.63 -3.40
CA ASP A 213 -2.98 -12.34 -4.18
C ASP A 213 -1.64 -12.38 -3.43
N GLN A 214 -1.29 -11.30 -2.72
CA GLN A 214 -0.12 -11.27 -1.85
C GLN A 214 -0.26 -12.22 -0.66
N GLU A 215 -1.43 -12.23 -0.01
CA GLU A 215 -1.68 -13.10 1.14
C GLU A 215 -1.71 -14.59 0.74
N ILE A 216 -2.37 -14.94 -0.37
CA ILE A 216 -2.39 -16.31 -0.92
C ILE A 216 -0.97 -16.78 -1.19
N LYS A 217 -0.11 -15.94 -1.79
CA LYS A 217 1.30 -16.27 -2.04
C LYS A 217 2.06 -16.60 -0.75
N ILE A 218 1.83 -15.84 0.32
CA ILE A 218 2.46 -16.06 1.63
C ILE A 218 1.96 -17.37 2.25
N LEU A 219 0.65 -17.61 2.26
CA LEU A 219 0.05 -18.82 2.85
C LEU A 219 0.52 -20.08 2.15
N ARG A 220 0.54 -20.09 0.80
CA ARG A 220 1.06 -21.22 0.02
C ARG A 220 2.55 -21.48 0.29
N GLY A 221 3.37 -20.44 0.41
CA GLY A 221 4.79 -20.57 0.73
C GLY A 221 5.07 -21.10 2.14
N LYS A 222 4.16 -20.84 3.09
CA LYS A 222 4.23 -21.41 4.44
C LYS A 222 3.93 -22.90 4.43
N ASP A 223 2.92 -23.35 3.69
CA ASP A 223 2.54 -24.76 3.62
C ASP A 223 3.61 -25.60 2.93
N SER A 224 4.21 -25.11 1.83
CA SER A 224 5.33 -25.79 1.16
C SER A 224 6.56 -25.94 2.06
N SER A 225 6.83 -24.94 2.92
CA SER A 225 7.94 -24.99 3.89
C SER A 225 7.67 -25.96 5.05
N LYS A 226 6.39 -26.14 5.42
CA LYS A 226 5.97 -27.07 6.47
C LYS A 226 6.02 -28.53 6.00
N GLU A 227 5.68 -28.80 4.74
CA GLU A 227 5.81 -30.13 4.11
C GLU A 227 7.28 -30.52 3.88
N ALA A 228 8.16 -29.58 3.53
CA ALA A 228 9.60 -29.86 3.45
C ALA A 228 10.20 -30.22 4.82
N SER A 229 9.61 -29.71 5.92
CA SER A 229 10.11 -29.90 7.29
C SER A 229 9.68 -31.22 7.96
N THR A 230 8.72 -31.95 7.40
CA THR A 230 8.34 -33.29 7.91
C THR A 230 9.26 -34.40 7.43
N SER A 231 10.13 -34.13 6.45
CA SER A 231 11.31 -34.95 6.20
C SER A 231 12.40 -34.56 7.22
N HIS A 232 12.56 -35.38 8.27
CA HIS A 232 13.65 -35.27 9.24
C HIS A 232 15.00 -35.49 8.54
N SER A 233 15.55 -34.47 7.89
CA SER A 233 16.99 -34.32 7.81
C SER A 233 17.44 -33.83 9.18
N SER A 234 18.16 -34.66 9.92
CA SER A 234 18.86 -34.31 11.15
C SER A 234 19.36 -32.88 11.07
N ARG A 235 18.96 -32.02 12.01
CA ARG A 235 19.47 -30.66 12.14
C ARG A 235 20.99 -30.73 12.09
N GLN A 236 21.59 -30.41 10.95
CA GLN A 236 23.02 -30.23 10.91
C GLN A 236 23.32 -29.07 11.85
N ASP A 237 24.13 -29.35 12.86
CA ASP A 237 24.66 -28.36 13.79
C ASP A 237 25.20 -27.20 12.94
N ARG A 238 24.44 -26.10 12.89
CA ARG A 238 24.88 -24.91 12.18
C ARG A 238 26.09 -24.42 12.94
N ARG A 239 27.26 -24.49 12.30
CA ARG A 239 28.50 -23.94 12.87
C ARG A 239 28.20 -22.52 13.34
N PRO A 240 28.49 -22.17 14.61
CA PRO A 240 28.21 -20.84 15.13
C PRO A 240 28.86 -19.81 14.22
N MET A 241 28.07 -18.82 13.77
CA MET A 241 28.57 -17.77 12.90
C MET A 241 29.70 -17.04 13.62
N LYS A 242 30.87 -16.97 12.98
CA LYS A 242 31.94 -16.10 13.46
C LYS A 242 31.43 -14.66 13.34
N PRO A 243 31.47 -13.84 14.41
CA PRO A 243 31.11 -12.44 14.28
C PRO A 243 32.04 -11.79 13.25
N PHE A 244 31.47 -11.21 12.20
CA PHE A 244 32.22 -10.42 11.24
C PHE A 244 32.15 -8.95 11.68
N VAL A 245 33.31 -8.32 11.77
CA VAL A 245 33.39 -6.90 12.10
C VAL A 245 33.07 -6.09 10.85
N LEU A 246 32.07 -5.22 10.93
CA LEU A 246 31.75 -4.29 9.86
C LEU A 246 32.93 -3.33 9.67
N THR A 247 33.66 -3.46 8.57
CA THR A 247 34.93 -2.75 8.27
C THR A 247 34.85 -1.23 8.40
N ARG A 248 33.65 -0.65 8.26
CA ARG A 248 33.38 0.77 8.47
C ARG A 248 33.62 1.21 9.94
N ASN A 249 33.26 0.37 10.91
CA ASN A 249 33.51 0.64 12.33
C ASN A 249 34.96 0.40 12.74
N MET A 250 35.72 -0.43 12.01
CA MET A 250 37.15 -0.61 12.26
C MET A 250 37.94 0.65 11.91
N VAL A 251 37.67 1.27 10.76
CA VAL A 251 38.34 2.52 10.37
C VAL A 251 37.93 3.64 11.32
N GLN A 252 36.65 3.74 11.65
CA GLN A 252 36.16 4.77 12.57
C GLN A 252 36.67 4.56 14.00
N ALA A 253 36.81 3.34 14.50
CA ALA A 253 37.44 3.06 15.79
C ALA A 253 38.97 3.24 15.77
N LYS A 254 39.61 3.08 14.60
CA LYS A 254 41.04 3.37 14.43
C LYS A 254 41.31 4.88 14.38
N VAL A 255 40.34 5.65 13.89
CA VAL A 255 40.39 7.12 13.88
C VAL A 255 39.90 7.71 15.20
N PHE A 256 38.88 7.16 15.86
CA PHE A 256 38.18 7.77 17.01
C PHE A 256 38.10 6.89 18.28
N GLY A 257 38.80 5.76 18.33
CA GLY A 257 38.78 4.84 19.48
C GLY A 257 39.55 5.36 20.71
N ALA A 258 39.30 4.71 21.87
CA ALA A 258 39.85 5.08 23.18
C ALA A 258 41.39 5.02 23.20
N CYS A 259 42.00 6.21 23.12
CA CYS A 259 43.41 6.50 22.81
C CYS A 259 43.70 6.64 21.30
N TYR A 260 43.25 7.76 20.74
CA TYR A 260 44.07 8.58 19.83
C TYR A 260 45.54 8.56 20.29
N PRO A 261 46.55 8.61 19.40
CA PRO A 261 47.96 8.65 19.80
C PRO A 261 48.25 9.95 20.58
N SER A 262 47.99 9.93 21.88
CA SER A 262 48.04 11.09 22.77
C SER A 262 49.37 11.18 23.52
N LEU A 263 50.42 10.55 23.00
CA LEU A 263 51.77 10.81 23.43
C LEU A 263 52.48 11.47 22.26
N ALA A 264 52.75 12.77 22.40
CA ALA A 264 53.68 13.45 21.54
C ALA A 264 55.01 12.69 21.60
N SER A 265 55.33 11.95 20.55
CA SER A 265 56.57 11.18 20.45
C SER A 265 57.79 12.05 20.19
N MET A 266 57.58 13.36 20.02
CA MET A 266 58.60 14.32 19.64
C MET A 266 58.29 15.67 20.30
N THR A 267 59.30 16.32 20.87
CA THR A 267 59.13 17.70 21.36
C THR A 267 59.09 18.69 20.22
N VAL A 268 58.55 19.88 20.47
CA VAL A 268 58.51 21.00 19.50
C VAL A 268 59.91 21.34 18.98
N ASN A 269 60.94 21.17 19.82
CA ASN A 269 62.33 21.42 19.45
C ASN A 269 62.88 20.34 18.49
N ASP A 270 62.61 19.05 18.76
CA ASP A 270 62.98 17.95 17.86
C ASP A 270 62.30 18.10 16.48
N TRP A 271 61.04 18.58 16.45
CA TRP A 271 60.33 18.90 15.22
C TRP A 271 61.05 19.99 14.41
N TYR A 272 61.47 21.07 15.08
CA TYR A 272 62.20 22.18 14.46
C TYR A 272 63.57 21.75 13.93
N GLU A 273 64.31 20.95 14.68
CA GLU A 273 65.63 20.46 14.27
C GLU A 273 65.56 19.50 13.09
N GLN A 274 64.55 18.62 13.06
CA GLN A 274 64.31 17.73 11.94
C GLN A 274 63.99 18.53 10.67
N HIS A 275 63.09 19.52 10.75
CA HIS A 275 62.72 20.33 9.58
C HIS A 275 63.84 21.29 9.13
N ARG A 276 64.72 21.73 10.05
CA ARG A 276 65.95 22.47 9.71
C ARG A 276 66.97 21.59 8.99
N LYS A 277 67.13 20.32 9.39
CA LYS A 277 68.02 19.35 8.71
C LYS A 277 67.56 19.02 7.29
N PHE A 278 66.25 18.96 7.07
CA PHE A 278 65.67 18.72 5.74
C PHE A 278 65.56 19.98 4.87
N GLY A 279 66.05 21.15 5.34
CA GLY A 279 66.02 22.40 4.58
C GLY A 279 64.60 22.90 4.26
N ALA A 280 63.59 22.40 4.96
CA ALA A 280 62.18 22.68 4.69
C ALA A 280 61.67 23.95 5.38
N LEU A 281 62.49 24.60 6.21
CA LEU A 281 62.16 25.84 6.88
C LEU A 281 62.91 27.01 6.22
N PRO A 282 62.21 28.05 5.73
CA PRO A 282 62.87 29.24 5.18
C PRO A 282 63.63 29.96 6.30
N ASP A 283 64.92 30.22 6.07
CA ASP A 283 65.76 30.98 6.98
C ASP A 283 65.31 32.44 6.95
N GLN A 284 64.56 32.82 7.99
CA GLN A 284 64.16 34.16 8.42
C GLN A 284 63.74 35.19 7.36
N GLY A 285 62.50 35.66 7.50
CA GLY A 285 62.14 37.03 7.12
C GLY A 285 60.67 37.20 6.82
N ILE A 286 59.97 37.98 7.66
CA ILE A 286 58.59 38.46 7.47
C ILE A 286 58.38 38.85 5.99
N PRO A 287 57.42 38.26 5.26
CA PRO A 287 57.23 38.59 3.86
C PRO A 287 56.60 40.00 3.75
N LYS A 288 57.38 40.95 3.23
CA LYS A 288 56.87 42.19 2.64
C LYS A 288 55.90 41.79 1.52
N LYS A 289 54.65 42.25 1.63
CA LYS A 289 53.67 42.17 0.54
C LYS A 289 54.21 42.93 -0.67
N THR A 290 54.45 42.23 -1.76
CA THR A 290 54.43 42.83 -3.09
C THR A 290 53.06 42.55 -3.70
N SER A 291 52.28 43.61 -3.72
CA SER A 291 51.11 43.78 -4.56
C SER A 291 51.47 43.62 -6.03
N GLU A 292 50.46 43.18 -6.79
CA GLU A 292 50.27 43.25 -8.25
C GLU A 292 50.23 41.88 -8.92
N PHE A 293 49.20 41.71 -9.76
CA PHE A 293 48.63 40.48 -10.33
C PHE A 293 47.49 39.79 -9.55
N ARG A 294 46.39 40.53 -9.35
CA ARG A 294 45.03 39.94 -9.26
C ARG A 294 44.22 40.42 -10.45
N THR A 295 44.13 39.58 -11.49
CA THR A 295 43.38 39.89 -12.71
C THR A 295 42.19 38.94 -12.81
N ALA A 296 40.98 39.51 -12.91
CA ALA A 296 39.68 38.96 -13.33
C ALA A 296 39.18 37.59 -12.81
N ALA A 297 39.99 36.52 -12.82
CA ALA A 297 39.59 35.17 -12.42
C ALA A 297 39.15 35.08 -10.95
N GLN A 298 39.81 35.84 -10.06
CA GLN A 298 39.49 35.79 -8.63
C GLN A 298 38.17 36.50 -8.25
N ARG A 299 37.59 37.31 -9.14
CA ARG A 299 36.26 37.91 -8.91
C ARG A 299 35.13 36.98 -9.32
N GLN A 300 35.29 36.22 -10.42
CA GLN A 300 34.31 35.23 -10.84
C GLN A 300 34.22 34.04 -9.88
N ASP A 301 35.36 33.56 -9.37
CA ASP A 301 35.35 32.47 -8.38
C ASP A 301 34.73 32.91 -7.04
N GLN A 302 34.93 34.16 -6.63
CA GLN A 302 34.31 34.71 -5.40
C GLN A 302 32.80 34.90 -5.54
N GLU A 303 32.32 35.44 -6.66
CA GLU A 303 30.87 35.58 -6.90
C GLU A 303 30.17 34.23 -7.00
N GLN A 304 30.84 33.20 -7.54
CA GLN A 304 30.29 31.86 -7.68
C GLN A 304 30.32 31.07 -6.35
N GLU A 305 31.35 31.25 -5.51
CA GLU A 305 31.36 30.74 -4.12
C GLU A 305 30.27 31.41 -3.27
N GLU A 306 30.12 32.74 -3.35
CA GLU A 306 29.10 33.48 -2.61
C GLU A 306 27.68 33.07 -3.02
N GLU A 307 27.42 32.84 -4.32
CA GLU A 307 26.11 32.38 -4.81
C GLU A 307 25.80 30.94 -4.36
N ASP A 308 26.79 30.05 -4.34
CA ASP A 308 26.61 28.68 -3.85
C ASP A 308 26.40 28.65 -2.32
N ASP A 309 27.04 29.55 -1.58
CA ASP A 309 26.84 29.76 -0.14
C ASP A 309 25.43 30.32 0.16
N GLU A 310 24.94 31.29 -0.61
CA GLU A 310 23.57 31.80 -0.47
C GLU A 310 22.52 30.72 -0.78
N ARG A 311 22.74 29.91 -1.82
CA ARG A 311 21.87 28.76 -2.15
C ARG A 311 21.94 27.66 -1.10
N ALA A 312 23.10 27.43 -0.50
CA ALA A 312 23.24 26.49 0.62
C ALA A 312 22.51 26.99 1.86
N LEU A 313 22.61 28.29 2.17
CA LEU A 313 21.88 28.93 3.27
C LEU A 313 20.37 28.91 3.05
N HIS A 314 19.88 29.17 1.83
CA HIS A 314 18.45 29.10 1.52
C HIS A 314 17.92 27.67 1.69
N ARG A 315 18.63 26.67 1.16
CA ARG A 315 18.27 25.25 1.34
C ARG A 315 18.29 24.82 2.81
N ALA A 316 19.22 25.34 3.61
CA ALA A 316 19.27 25.06 5.04
C ALA A 316 18.08 25.66 5.79
N ARG A 317 17.67 26.89 5.43
CA ARG A 317 16.46 27.54 5.98
C ARG A 317 15.18 26.80 5.60
N ASP A 318 15.02 26.45 4.32
CA ASP A 318 13.87 25.67 3.83
C ASP A 318 13.78 24.31 4.54
N TRP A 319 14.94 23.70 4.83
CA TRP A 319 15.00 22.44 5.55
C TRP A 319 14.64 22.56 7.03
N ASP A 320 14.98 23.68 7.66
CA ASP A 320 14.55 23.99 9.03
C ASP A 320 13.03 24.24 9.10
N ASP A 321 12.48 25.07 8.21
CA ASP A 321 11.03 25.34 8.13
C ASP A 321 10.22 24.05 7.86
N TRP A 322 10.77 23.15 7.03
CA TRP A 322 10.16 21.85 6.78
C TRP A 322 10.18 20.96 8.02
N LYS A 323 11.27 20.93 8.79
CA LYS A 323 11.36 20.13 10.03
C LYS A 323 10.42 20.64 11.12
N ASP A 324 10.20 21.96 11.19
CA ASP A 324 9.28 22.57 12.15
C ASP A 324 7.82 22.23 11.84
N SER A 325 7.46 22.16 10.54
CA SER A 325 6.14 21.70 10.09
C SER A 325 5.98 20.16 10.08
N HIS A 326 7.07 19.39 10.15
CA HIS A 326 7.08 17.92 10.12
C HIS A 326 7.87 17.32 11.29
N PRO A 327 7.36 17.40 12.54
CA PRO A 327 8.03 16.84 13.71
C PRO A 327 8.32 15.34 13.56
N ARG A 328 9.48 14.90 14.07
CA ARG A 328 9.81 13.47 14.10
C ARG A 328 8.71 12.69 14.81
N GLY A 329 8.09 11.74 14.11
CA GLY A 329 6.99 10.93 14.63
C GLY A 329 5.58 11.38 14.21
N TYR A 330 5.44 12.38 13.33
CA TYR A 330 4.13 12.86 12.83
C TYR A 330 3.27 11.77 12.16
N GLY A 331 3.82 10.60 11.83
CA GLY A 331 3.10 9.46 11.24
C GLY A 331 2.94 8.21 12.13
N ASN A 332 3.55 8.14 13.32
CA ASN A 332 3.54 6.93 14.15
C ASN A 332 3.08 7.22 15.59
N ARG A 333 1.81 7.63 15.73
CA ARG A 333 1.17 7.88 17.04
C ARG A 333 0.26 6.75 17.53
N GLN A 334 0.02 5.73 16.71
CA GLN A 334 -0.93 4.64 16.98
C GLN A 334 -0.25 3.31 17.36
N ASN A 335 1.08 3.26 17.48
CA ASN A 335 1.82 2.10 17.94
C ASN A 335 2.65 2.47 19.19
N MET A 336 1.94 2.75 20.28
CA MET A 336 2.50 2.64 21.62
C MET A 336 2.02 1.29 22.15
N GLY A 337 2.96 0.35 22.29
CA GLY A 337 2.69 -1.03 22.67
C GLY A 337 2.19 -1.23 24.10
#